data_AF-A0A1A9ZUH3-F1
#
_entry.id   AF-A0A1A9ZUH3-F1
#
_cell.length_a   1.000
_cell.length_b   1.000
_cell.length_c   1.000
_cell.angle_alpha   90.00
_cell.angle_beta   90.00
_cell.angle_gamma   90.00
#
_symmetry.space_group_name_H-M   'P 1'
#
loop_
_entity.id
_entity.type
_entity.pdbx_description
1 polymer ?
#
loop_
_entity_poly.entity_id
_entity_poly.type
_entity_poly.pdbx_seq_one_letter_code
_entity_poly.pdbx_strand_id
1 'polypeptide(L)'
;MKRYQDILKIPTSLSQFSTSLGPIVDGHVIPDQPYKVMGQYTEHFSRYDLLFGITESESYHSLGVATLEEGLRENERDNLLRFYMQSRFDIRPDLALAATLKNSNNQVIDKFVQVSVVLVHSALTSQISH
;
A
#
# COMPACT_ATOMS: atom_id res chain seq x y z
N MET A 1 -29.60 -14.54 17.62
CA MET A 1 -28.42 -13.68 17.87
C MET A 1 -27.19 -14.53 17.56
N LYS A 2 -26.33 -14.15 16.61
CA LYS A 2 -25.05 -14.88 16.38
C LYS A 2 -24.07 -14.51 17.49
N ARG A 3 -23.34 -15.48 18.05
CA ARG A 3 -22.28 -15.20 19.03
C ARG A 3 -21.10 -14.57 18.28
N TYR A 4 -20.36 -13.66 18.88
CA TYR A 4 -19.18 -13.07 18.23
C TYR A 4 -18.17 -14.12 17.72
N GLN A 5 -18.07 -15.24 18.43
CA GLN A 5 -17.28 -16.42 18.02
C GLN A 5 -17.71 -17.01 16.67
N ASP A 6 -18.98 -16.87 16.28
CA ASP A 6 -19.49 -17.34 14.99
C ASP A 6 -19.12 -16.37 13.86
N ILE A 7 -18.91 -15.10 14.16
CA ILE A 7 -18.46 -14.07 13.20
C ILE A 7 -16.97 -14.23 12.92
N LEU A 8 -16.17 -14.51 13.95
CA LEU A 8 -14.73 -14.78 13.80
C LEU A 8 -14.42 -16.02 12.97
N LYS A 9 -15.36 -16.97 12.86
CA LYS A 9 -15.20 -18.19 12.08
C LYS A 9 -15.52 -18.02 10.60
N ILE A 10 -16.01 -16.85 10.18
CA ILE A 10 -16.31 -16.59 8.77
C ILE A 10 -14.98 -16.54 8.02
N PRO A 11 -14.77 -17.38 7.00
CA PRO A 11 -13.52 -17.39 6.26
C PRO A 11 -13.35 -16.07 5.50
N THR A 12 -12.31 -15.32 5.84
CA THR A 12 -11.92 -14.07 5.18
C THR A 12 -10.79 -14.38 4.19
N SER A 13 -11.11 -15.07 3.08
CA SER A 13 -10.12 -15.28 2.03
C SER A 13 -9.88 -13.97 1.30
N LEU A 14 -8.67 -13.43 1.41
CA LEU A 14 -8.28 -12.17 0.78
C LEU A 14 -7.01 -12.37 -0.03
N SER A 15 -6.78 -11.44 -0.96
CA SER A 15 -5.46 -11.32 -1.58
C SER A 15 -4.42 -10.95 -0.52
N GLN A 16 -3.19 -11.38 -0.74
CA GLN A 16 -2.04 -11.20 0.16
C GLN A 16 -1.84 -9.75 0.66
N PHE A 17 -2.31 -8.75 -0.10
CA PHE A 17 -2.12 -7.33 0.16
C PHE A 17 -3.42 -6.59 0.50
N SER A 18 -4.46 -7.33 0.88
CA SER A 18 -5.76 -6.77 1.27
C SER A 18 -6.06 -7.05 2.75
N THR A 19 -6.79 -6.12 3.37
CA THR A 19 -7.30 -6.28 4.73
C THR A 19 -8.79 -6.59 4.71
N SER A 20 -9.25 -7.50 5.57
CA SER A 20 -10.67 -7.89 5.64
C SER A 20 -11.52 -6.80 6.23
N LEU A 21 -10.94 -6.10 7.20
CA LEU A 21 -11.60 -5.12 8.02
C LEU A 21 -10.67 -3.92 8.07
N GLY A 22 -11.11 -2.85 7.44
CA GLY A 22 -10.37 -1.60 7.36
C GLY A 22 -11.36 -0.44 7.28
N PRO A 23 -10.88 0.79 7.50
CA PRO A 23 -11.69 1.99 7.29
C PRO A 23 -12.18 2.05 5.83
N ILE A 24 -13.40 2.53 5.64
CA ILE A 24 -14.01 2.71 4.31
C ILE A 24 -14.37 4.18 4.10
N VAL A 25 -14.42 4.61 2.84
CA VAL A 25 -14.99 5.91 2.48
C VAL A 25 -16.52 5.80 2.58
N ASP A 26 -17.07 6.28 3.69
CA ASP A 26 -18.50 6.18 4.02
C ASP A 26 -19.29 7.48 3.74
N GLY A 27 -18.59 8.55 3.35
CA GLY A 27 -19.18 9.87 3.11
C GLY A 27 -19.52 10.65 4.38
N HIS A 28 -19.28 10.08 5.57
CA HIS A 28 -19.63 10.67 6.87
C HIS A 28 -18.39 10.88 7.74
N VAL A 29 -17.73 9.80 8.16
CA VAL A 29 -16.48 9.86 8.94
C VAL A 29 -15.30 10.05 8.00
N ILE A 30 -15.30 9.35 6.87
CA ILE A 30 -14.31 9.50 5.80
C ILE A 30 -15.06 9.99 4.55
N PRO A 31 -15.04 11.32 4.29
CA PRO A 31 -15.92 11.93 3.28
C PRO A 31 -15.54 11.61 1.83
N ASP A 32 -14.25 11.44 1.53
CA ASP A 32 -13.73 10.98 0.23
C ASP A 32 -12.39 10.24 0.48
N GLN A 33 -11.74 9.79 -0.59
CA GLN A 33 -10.42 9.19 -0.60
C GLN A 33 -9.43 10.06 0.21
N PRO A 34 -8.73 9.49 1.22
CA PRO A 34 -7.89 10.26 2.13
C PRO A 34 -6.88 11.18 1.44
N TYR A 35 -6.26 10.74 0.35
CA TYR A 35 -5.30 11.56 -0.40
C TYR A 35 -5.93 12.82 -1.01
N LYS A 36 -7.20 12.79 -1.39
CA LYS A 36 -7.92 13.98 -1.88
C LYS A 36 -8.27 14.91 -0.74
N VAL A 37 -8.86 14.37 0.33
CA VAL A 37 -9.30 15.14 1.49
C VAL A 37 -8.12 15.87 2.12
N MET A 38 -6.96 15.20 2.26
CA MET A 38 -5.74 15.80 2.80
C MET A 38 -5.14 16.88 1.89
N GLY A 39 -5.29 16.74 0.55
CA GLY A 39 -4.79 17.74 -0.40
C GLY A 39 -5.72 18.93 -0.59
N GLN A 40 -7.04 18.75 -0.45
CA GLN A 40 -8.05 19.79 -0.66
C GLN A 40 -8.33 20.61 0.60
N TYR A 41 -8.43 19.96 1.76
CA TYR A 41 -8.76 20.60 3.03
C TYR A 41 -7.52 20.87 3.88
N THR A 42 -6.54 21.52 3.27
CA THR A 42 -5.25 21.78 3.93
C THR A 42 -5.40 22.58 5.22
N GLU A 43 -6.42 23.43 5.36
CA GLU A 43 -6.70 24.19 6.58
C GLU A 43 -7.11 23.33 7.78
N HIS A 44 -7.60 22.11 7.56
CA HIS A 44 -7.97 21.19 8.63
C HIS A 44 -6.78 20.38 9.12
N PHE A 45 -5.92 19.94 8.20
CA PHE A 45 -4.78 19.09 8.53
C PHE A 45 -3.50 19.86 8.89
N SER A 46 -3.34 21.10 8.41
CA SER A 46 -2.15 21.93 8.70
C SER A 46 -2.06 22.42 10.14
N ARG A 47 -3.10 22.23 10.95
CA ARG A 47 -3.13 22.66 12.36
C ARG A 47 -2.41 21.69 13.30
N TYR A 48 -1.98 20.54 12.79
CA TYR A 48 -1.34 19.49 13.57
C TYR A 48 0.12 19.36 13.15
N ASP A 49 1.01 19.40 14.12
CA ASP A 49 2.40 18.96 13.92
C ASP A 49 2.42 17.43 13.90
N LEU A 50 2.91 16.85 12.81
CA LEU A 50 2.98 15.41 12.62
C LEU A 50 4.42 14.93 12.66
N LEU A 51 4.71 14.00 13.56
CA LEU A 51 5.91 13.18 13.50
C LEU A 51 5.53 11.79 12.99
N PHE A 52 6.02 11.45 11.80
CA PHE A 52 5.84 10.13 11.21
C PHE A 52 7.16 9.64 10.63
N GLY A 53 7.30 8.33 10.58
CA GLY A 53 8.47 7.65 10.04
C GLY A 53 8.07 6.29 9.49
N ILE A 54 8.94 5.73 8.68
CA ILE A 54 8.83 4.39 8.12
C ILE A 54 9.96 3.52 8.65
N THR A 55 9.78 2.21 8.62
CA THR A 55 10.88 1.27 8.91
C THR A 55 11.44 0.73 7.60
N GLU A 56 12.72 0.37 7.60
CA GLU A 56 13.39 -0.26 6.45
C GLU A 56 12.73 -1.58 6.05
N SER A 57 12.08 -2.27 7.01
CA SER A 57 11.47 -3.58 6.80
C SER A 57 10.05 -3.68 7.37
N GLU A 58 9.12 -2.85 6.89
CA GLU A 58 7.70 -2.92 7.28
C GLU A 58 7.04 -4.25 6.89
N SER A 59 7.46 -4.82 5.75
CA SER A 59 6.86 -6.03 5.16
C SER A 59 7.57 -7.32 5.53
N TYR A 60 8.46 -7.31 6.54
CA TYR A 60 9.25 -8.47 6.95
C TYR A 60 8.40 -9.73 7.18
N HIS A 61 7.27 -9.57 7.88
CA HIS A 61 6.36 -10.66 8.24
C HIS A 61 5.60 -11.26 7.04
N SER A 62 5.63 -10.60 5.88
CA SER A 62 4.93 -11.04 4.67
C SER A 62 5.79 -11.93 3.77
N LEU A 63 7.09 -12.06 4.06
CA LEU A 63 8.04 -12.86 3.30
C LEU A 63 8.30 -14.20 3.99
N GLY A 64 8.48 -15.25 3.19
CA GLY A 64 8.87 -16.57 3.70
C GLY A 64 10.33 -16.60 4.15
N VAL A 65 10.68 -17.51 5.06
CA VAL A 65 12.05 -17.65 5.62
C VAL A 65 13.10 -17.81 4.51
N ALA A 66 12.85 -18.68 3.52
CA ALA A 66 13.78 -18.88 2.40
C ALA A 66 13.99 -17.59 1.57
N THR A 67 12.94 -16.78 1.40
CA THR A 67 13.03 -15.49 0.69
C THR A 67 13.84 -14.46 1.47
N LEU A 68 13.80 -14.51 2.80
CA LEU A 68 14.58 -13.62 3.65
C LEU A 68 16.08 -14.00 3.66
N GLU A 69 16.39 -15.28 3.53
CA GLU A 69 17.78 -15.78 3.52
C GLU A 69 18.43 -15.67 2.13
N GLU A 70 17.72 -16.06 1.07
CA GLU A 70 18.27 -16.17 -0.29
C GLU A 70 17.91 -14.95 -1.19
N GLY A 71 17.01 -14.09 -0.73
CA GLY A 71 16.44 -13.01 -1.52
C GLY A 71 15.36 -13.47 -2.52
N LEU A 72 14.78 -12.51 -3.24
CA LEU A 72 13.81 -12.78 -4.32
C LEU A 72 14.52 -12.89 -5.67
N ARG A 73 14.19 -13.93 -6.44
CA ARG A 73 14.55 -13.98 -7.86
C ARG A 73 13.76 -12.94 -8.64
N GLU A 74 14.25 -12.53 -9.81
CA GLU A 74 13.59 -11.48 -10.61
C GLU A 74 12.14 -11.83 -10.99
N ASN A 75 11.89 -13.09 -11.36
CA ASN A 75 10.55 -13.56 -11.68
C ASN A 75 9.63 -13.56 -10.44
N GLU A 76 10.15 -13.91 -9.27
CA GLU A 76 9.40 -13.88 -8.00
C GLU A 76 9.08 -12.45 -7.58
N ARG A 77 10.06 -11.56 -7.68
CA ARG A 77 9.90 -10.12 -7.47
C ARG A 77 8.83 -9.54 -8.40
N ASP A 78 8.91 -9.81 -9.70
CA ASP A 78 7.98 -9.27 -10.69
C ASP A 78 6.57 -9.81 -10.48
N ASN A 79 6.44 -11.08 -10.06
CA ASN A 79 5.16 -11.66 -9.69
C ASN A 79 4.57 -11.00 -8.44
N LEU A 80 5.38 -10.80 -7.41
CA LEU A 80 4.97 -10.16 -6.18
C LEU A 80 4.53 -8.71 -6.44
N LEU A 81 5.31 -7.95 -7.24
CA LEU A 81 4.95 -6.60 -7.67
C LEU A 81 3.63 -6.59 -8.45
N ARG A 82 3.44 -7.54 -9.38
CA ARG A 82 2.19 -7.65 -10.14
C ARG A 82 0.99 -7.88 -9.24
N PHE A 83 1.08 -8.80 -8.29
CA PHE A 83 0.00 -9.07 -7.34
C PHE A 83 -0.28 -7.85 -6.44
N TYR A 84 0.77 -7.15 -6.01
CA TYR A 84 0.63 -5.90 -5.26
C TYR A 84 -0.12 -4.83 -6.09
N MET A 85 0.31 -4.57 -7.32
CA MET A 85 -0.34 -3.58 -8.18
C MET A 85 -1.80 -3.92 -8.47
N GLN A 86 -2.09 -5.21 -8.76
CA GLN A 86 -3.46 -5.69 -8.98
C GLN A 86 -4.34 -5.53 -7.73
N SER A 87 -3.77 -5.65 -6.53
CA SER A 87 -4.52 -5.50 -5.29
C SER A 87 -4.77 -4.05 -4.89
N ARG A 88 -3.92 -3.11 -5.34
CA ARG A 88 -3.94 -1.70 -4.92
C ARG A 88 -4.59 -0.76 -5.92
N PHE A 89 -4.53 -1.08 -7.21
CA PHE A 89 -4.97 -0.19 -8.27
C PHE A 89 -6.19 -0.76 -8.98
N ASP A 90 -7.33 -0.12 -8.78
CA ASP A 90 -8.56 -0.44 -9.51
C ASP A 90 -8.47 -0.05 -11.00
N ILE A 91 -7.63 0.93 -11.32
CA ILE A 91 -7.48 1.47 -12.68
C ILE A 91 -6.04 1.26 -13.14
N ARG A 92 -5.88 0.57 -14.28
CA ARG A 92 -4.59 0.36 -14.98
C ARG A 92 -3.43 -0.13 -14.06
N PRO A 93 -3.60 -1.25 -13.32
CA PRO A 93 -2.53 -1.82 -12.49
C PRO A 93 -1.29 -2.21 -13.30
N ASP A 94 -1.46 -2.50 -14.59
CA ASP A 94 -0.39 -2.78 -15.55
C ASP A 94 0.54 -1.57 -15.79
N LEU A 95 -0.04 -0.36 -15.85
CA LEU A 95 0.74 0.87 -16.03
C LEU A 95 1.54 1.20 -14.77
N ALA A 96 0.92 1.04 -13.59
CA ALA A 96 1.61 1.19 -12.30
C ALA A 96 2.80 0.22 -12.20
N LEU A 97 2.58 -1.05 -12.56
CA LEU A 97 3.64 -2.07 -12.59
C LEU A 97 4.78 -1.68 -13.55
N ALA A 98 4.47 -1.28 -14.79
CA ALA A 98 5.47 -0.90 -15.76
C ALA A 98 6.30 0.31 -15.29
N ALA A 99 5.66 1.31 -14.69
CA ALA A 99 6.34 2.47 -14.11
C ALA A 99 7.29 2.09 -12.96
N THR A 100 6.84 1.20 -12.06
CA THR A 100 7.67 0.70 -10.96
C THR A 100 8.87 -0.08 -11.47
N LEU A 101 8.69 -1.00 -12.42
CA LEU A 101 9.77 -1.82 -12.98
C LEU A 101 10.81 -0.97 -13.73
N LYS A 102 10.38 0.07 -14.46
CA LYS A 102 11.28 0.98 -15.19
C LYS A 102 12.22 1.76 -14.27
N ASN A 103 11.75 2.17 -13.09
CA ASN A 103 12.55 2.93 -12.12
C ASN A 103 13.44 2.05 -11.22
N SER A 104 13.34 0.73 -11.38
CA SER A 104 13.94 -0.25 -10.49
C SER A 104 15.26 -0.81 -11.05
N ASN A 105 16.27 0.05 -11.19
CA ASN A 105 17.62 -0.38 -11.52
C ASN A 105 18.25 -1.09 -10.29
N ASN A 106 18.15 -2.43 -10.28
CA ASN A 106 18.97 -3.38 -9.52
C ASN A 106 19.12 -3.25 -7.97
N GLN A 107 18.30 -2.47 -7.28
CA GLN A 107 18.29 -2.36 -5.80
C GLN A 107 16.89 -2.60 -5.20
N VAL A 108 16.16 -3.61 -5.70
CA VAL A 108 14.75 -3.83 -5.31
C VAL A 108 14.58 -4.71 -4.09
N ILE A 109 15.65 -5.35 -3.61
CA ILE A 109 15.59 -6.08 -2.32
C ILE A 109 15.29 -5.09 -1.16
N ASP A 110 15.64 -3.81 -1.35
CA ASP A 110 15.40 -2.73 -0.37
C ASP A 110 14.08 -1.97 -0.59
N LYS A 111 13.41 -2.15 -1.74
CA LYS A 111 12.26 -1.31 -2.14
C LYS A 111 10.92 -2.03 -2.22
N PHE A 112 10.89 -3.36 -2.05
CA PHE A 112 9.63 -4.06 -1.84
C PHE A 112 8.89 -3.57 -0.57
N VAL A 113 9.65 -2.99 0.37
CA VAL A 113 9.14 -2.36 1.59
C VAL A 113 8.58 -0.95 1.35
N GLN A 114 8.99 -0.26 0.28
CA GLN A 114 8.69 1.16 0.10
C GLN A 114 7.42 1.45 -0.70
N VAL A 115 6.75 0.43 -1.27
CA VAL A 115 5.58 0.66 -2.15
C VAL A 115 4.30 1.00 -1.38
N SER A 116 4.30 0.87 -0.05
CA SER A 116 3.19 1.39 0.78
C SER A 116 3.27 2.90 0.99
N VAL A 117 4.46 3.52 0.89
CA VAL A 117 4.69 4.92 1.27
C VAL A 117 5.16 5.81 0.12
N VAL A 118 5.77 5.27 -0.93
CA VAL A 118 6.17 6.06 -2.12
C VAL A 118 4.96 6.65 -2.85
N LEU A 119 3.77 6.03 -2.77
CA LEU A 119 2.53 6.59 -3.33
C LEU A 119 2.01 7.83 -2.60
N VAL A 120 2.31 7.98 -1.29
CA VAL A 120 2.00 9.21 -0.55
C VAL A 120 2.95 10.34 -1.00
N HIS A 121 4.21 10.02 -1.28
CA HIS A 121 5.19 11.01 -1.73
C HIS A 121 4.99 11.42 -3.21
N SER A 122 4.68 10.49 -4.12
CA SER A 122 4.42 10.82 -5.54
C SER A 122 3.12 11.59 -5.74
N ALA A 123 2.12 11.40 -4.88
CA ALA A 123 0.90 12.18 -4.87
C ALA A 123 1.14 13.65 -4.43
N LEU A 124 2.14 13.89 -3.57
CA LEU A 124 2.54 15.22 -3.12
C LEU A 124 3.42 15.96 -4.15
N THR A 125 4.27 15.26 -4.91
CA THR A 125 5.15 15.91 -5.91
C THR A 125 4.43 16.28 -7.21
N SER A 126 3.34 15.60 -7.58
CA SER A 126 2.58 15.89 -8.80
C SER A 126 1.66 17.13 -8.71
N GLN A 127 1.58 17.79 -7.55
CA GLN A 127 0.72 18.98 -7.34
C GLN A 127 1.54 20.27 -7.12
N ILE A 128 2.86 20.26 -7.31
CA ILE A 128 3.72 21.46 -7.19
C ILE A 128 4.30 21.92 -8.55
N SER A 129 3.95 21.23 -9.65
CA SER A 129 4.25 21.72 -11.00
C SER A 129 2.95 21.86 -11.79
N HIS A 130 2.21 22.93 -11.50
CA HIS A 130 1.58 23.84 -12.46
C HIS A 130 0.90 24.99 -11.72
#